data_AF-A0A8T1U353-F1
#
_entry.id   AF-A0A8T1U353-F1
#
_cell.length_a   1.000
_cell.length_b   1.000
_cell.length_c   1.000
_cell.angle_alpha   90.00
_cell.angle_beta   90.00
_cell.angle_gamma   90.00
#
_symmetry.space_group_name_H-M   'P 1'
#
loop_
_entity.id
_entity.type
_entity.pdbx_description
1 polymer ?
#
loop_
_entity_poly.entity_id
_entity_poly.type
_entity_poly.pdbx_seq_one_letter_code
_entity_poly.pdbx_strand_id
1 'polypeptide(L)'
;MLIAAKKSPSVENIAVRVQSEQTKLWQANKKSPADVFKLVKLDEEGPTLLTSPLFKSWLQYTDEYNMINWKETVSSISTLRTHYSDDVLAKMSLAADKTPSTQNFAKRLRSELLREWYDTLKPGDFVFKALKLDKTTSKVFERPLFALWKEYMEFVSLKDPRIKVNMLTPLIKVYGERKLVKILTTAENVPSTNTIATNLQEALLNRWLDNKKKPEAVFSLLRIEGTATDDASRLFYEKYIEAFKAIS
;
A
#
# COMPACT_ATOMS: atom_id res chain seq x y z
N MET A 1 -11.55 0.88 32.62
CA MET A 1 -11.14 0.99 34.04
C MET A 1 -9.64 0.81 34.24
N LEU A 2 -9.02 -0.31 33.84
CA LEU A 2 -7.58 -0.57 34.08
C LEU A 2 -6.63 0.47 33.45
N ILE A 3 -6.89 0.92 32.22
CA ILE A 3 -6.09 1.96 31.55
C ILE A 3 -6.08 3.28 32.35
N ALA A 4 -7.23 3.66 32.92
CA ALA A 4 -7.31 4.87 33.73
C ALA A 4 -6.59 4.68 35.07
N ALA A 5 -6.71 3.50 35.70
CA ALA A 5 -6.03 3.17 36.94
C ALA A 5 -4.49 3.19 36.80
N LYS A 6 -3.92 2.78 35.65
CA LYS A 6 -2.47 2.86 35.38
C LYS A 6 -1.92 4.29 35.36
N LYS A 7 -2.77 5.32 35.23
CA LYS A 7 -2.34 6.73 35.27
C LYS A 7 -2.28 7.30 36.70
N SER A 8 -2.77 6.56 37.69
CA SER A 8 -2.81 7.00 39.09
C SER A 8 -1.70 6.30 39.90
N PRO A 9 -0.72 7.05 40.44
CA PRO A 9 0.41 6.45 41.14
C PRO A 9 0.04 5.51 42.29
N SER A 10 -1.06 5.78 43.00
CA SER A 10 -1.49 5.00 44.16
C SER A 10 -2.06 3.62 43.82
N VAL A 11 -2.53 3.42 42.57
CA VAL A 11 -3.15 2.15 42.13
C VAL A 11 -2.48 1.56 40.88
N GLU A 12 -1.40 2.18 40.38
CA GLU A 12 -0.67 1.74 39.19
C GLU A 12 -0.20 0.29 39.31
N ASN A 13 0.45 -0.07 40.43
CA ASN A 13 0.96 -1.42 40.65
C ASN A 13 -0.15 -2.48 40.64
N ILE A 14 -1.32 -2.16 41.20
CA ILE A 14 -2.47 -3.06 41.19
C ILE A 14 -3.00 -3.20 39.76
N ALA A 15 -3.14 -2.09 39.03
CA ALA A 15 -3.63 -2.09 37.65
C ALA A 15 -2.70 -2.88 36.70
N VAL A 16 -1.37 -2.73 36.87
CA VAL A 16 -0.36 -3.51 36.13
C VAL A 16 -0.49 -5.00 36.44
N ARG A 17 -0.61 -5.37 37.72
CA ARG A 17 -0.77 -6.78 38.12
C ARG A 17 -2.05 -7.38 37.55
N VAL A 18 -3.18 -6.69 37.64
CA VAL A 18 -4.46 -7.16 37.09
C VAL A 18 -4.38 -7.33 35.57
N GLN A 19 -3.72 -6.41 34.86
CA GLN A 19 -3.49 -6.55 33.42
C GLN A 19 -2.64 -7.79 33.09
N SER A 20 -1.56 -8.04 33.85
CA SER A 20 -0.72 -9.22 33.66
C SER A 20 -1.49 -10.53 33.89
N GLU A 21 -2.27 -10.61 34.96
CA GLU A 21 -3.10 -11.80 35.24
C GLU A 21 -4.19 -12.00 34.18
N GLN A 22 -4.76 -10.92 33.65
CA GLN A 22 -5.72 -11.00 32.55
C GLN A 22 -5.06 -11.57 31.28
N THR A 23 -3.86 -11.12 30.91
CA THR A 23 -3.12 -11.66 29.76
C THR A 23 -2.80 -13.15 29.95
N LYS A 24 -2.32 -13.56 31.13
CA LYS A 24 -2.06 -14.97 31.44
C LYS A 24 -3.32 -15.82 31.34
N LEU A 25 -4.46 -15.30 31.81
CA LEU A 25 -5.74 -15.99 31.71
C LEU A 25 -6.17 -16.19 30.25
N TRP A 26 -6.01 -15.17 29.41
CA TRP A 26 -6.30 -15.30 27.98
C TRP A 26 -5.40 -16.34 27.30
N GLN A 27 -4.11 -16.36 27.65
CA GLN A 27 -3.15 -17.35 27.16
C GLN A 27 -3.50 -18.78 27.63
N ALA A 28 -3.81 -18.97 28.91
CA ALA A 28 -4.21 -20.26 29.47
C ALA A 28 -5.47 -20.82 28.79
N ASN A 29 -6.40 -19.93 28.41
CA ASN A 29 -7.60 -20.27 27.66
C ASN A 29 -7.40 -20.29 26.13
N LYS A 30 -6.15 -20.24 25.65
CA LYS A 30 -5.77 -20.30 24.24
C LYS A 30 -6.50 -19.28 23.34
N LYS A 31 -6.80 -18.09 23.87
CA LYS A 31 -7.47 -17.04 23.09
C LYS A 31 -6.54 -16.51 22.01
N SER A 32 -6.97 -16.56 20.76
CA SER A 32 -6.19 -15.98 19.66
C SER A 32 -6.18 -14.44 19.77
N PRO A 33 -5.21 -13.75 19.14
CA PRO A 33 -5.26 -12.30 19.02
C PRO A 33 -6.58 -11.79 18.43
N ALA A 34 -7.15 -12.49 17.44
CA ALA A 34 -8.45 -12.12 16.86
C ALA A 34 -9.61 -12.24 17.88
N ASP A 35 -9.60 -13.26 18.73
CA ASP A 35 -10.60 -13.41 19.80
C ASP A 35 -10.48 -12.29 20.83
N VAL A 36 -9.25 -11.96 21.24
CA VAL A 36 -9.02 -10.88 22.22
C VAL A 36 -9.41 -9.53 21.64
N PHE A 37 -9.16 -9.29 20.34
CA PHE A 37 -9.56 -8.05 19.65
C PHE A 37 -11.06 -7.79 19.81
N LYS A 38 -11.90 -8.80 19.56
CA LYS A 38 -13.36 -8.73 19.72
C LYS A 38 -13.77 -8.70 21.20
N LEU A 39 -13.11 -9.49 22.05
CA LEU A 39 -13.42 -9.55 23.47
C LEU A 39 -13.29 -8.18 24.16
N VAL A 40 -12.30 -7.39 23.76
CA VAL A 40 -12.09 -6.03 24.27
C VAL A 40 -12.75 -4.95 23.41
N LYS A 41 -13.62 -5.35 22.46
CA LYS A 41 -14.45 -4.48 21.61
C LYS A 41 -13.68 -3.50 20.74
N LEU A 42 -12.49 -3.88 20.29
CA LEU A 42 -11.68 -3.04 19.40
C LEU A 42 -12.27 -2.96 17.99
N ASP A 43 -13.10 -3.92 17.60
CA ASP A 43 -13.85 -3.93 16.34
C ASP A 43 -14.97 -2.86 16.28
N GLU A 44 -15.35 -2.31 17.44
CA GLU A 44 -16.36 -1.25 17.55
C GLU A 44 -15.75 0.17 17.56
N GLU A 45 -14.42 0.31 17.70
CA GLU A 45 -13.76 1.62 17.90
C GLU A 45 -13.57 2.45 16.61
N GLY A 46 -13.75 1.85 15.43
CA GLY A 46 -13.75 2.58 14.15
C GLY A 46 -12.44 3.36 13.90
N PRO A 47 -12.50 4.64 13.46
CA PRO A 47 -11.31 5.42 13.10
C PRO A 47 -10.38 5.79 14.27
N THR A 48 -10.86 5.76 15.52
CA THR A 48 -10.06 6.11 16.71
C THR A 48 -9.23 4.95 17.26
N LEU A 49 -9.32 3.77 16.63
CA LEU A 49 -8.63 2.55 17.07
C LEU A 49 -7.14 2.78 17.39
N LEU A 50 -6.42 3.50 16.53
CA LEU A 50 -4.96 3.66 16.70
C LEU A 50 -4.54 4.56 17.86
N THR A 51 -5.46 5.36 18.41
CA THR A 51 -5.20 6.17 19.62
C THR A 51 -5.66 5.45 20.89
N SER A 52 -6.32 4.29 20.75
CA SER A 52 -6.83 3.53 21.88
C SER A 52 -5.72 2.87 22.68
N PRO A 53 -5.67 3.09 24.00
CA PRO A 53 -4.73 2.37 24.86
C PRO A 53 -5.07 0.86 24.98
N LEU A 54 -6.32 0.47 24.68
CA LEU A 54 -6.71 -0.95 24.57
C LEU A 54 -6.05 -1.56 23.33
N PHE A 55 -6.04 -0.85 22.20
CA PHE A 55 -5.36 -1.31 21.00
C PHE A 55 -3.86 -1.52 21.23
N LYS A 56 -3.20 -0.60 21.94
CA LYS A 56 -1.79 -0.78 22.35
C LYS A 56 -1.59 -2.04 23.18
N SER A 57 -2.50 -2.30 24.13
CA SER A 57 -2.42 -3.50 24.99
C SER A 57 -2.67 -4.78 24.20
N TRP A 58 -3.56 -4.74 23.22
CA TRP A 58 -3.83 -5.85 22.30
C TRP A 58 -2.63 -6.16 21.38
N LEU A 59 -1.93 -5.14 20.87
CA LEU A 59 -0.70 -5.36 20.11
C LEU A 59 0.37 -6.06 20.95
N GLN A 60 0.54 -5.64 22.21
CA GLN A 60 1.46 -6.30 23.14
C GLN A 60 1.04 -7.76 23.39
N TYR A 61 -0.26 -8.01 23.60
CA TYR A 61 -0.79 -9.37 23.71
C TYR A 61 -0.47 -10.22 22.48
N THR A 62 -0.62 -9.65 21.28
CA THR A 62 -0.33 -10.33 20.01
C THR A 62 1.15 -10.69 19.90
N ASP A 63 2.05 -9.80 20.33
CA ASP A 63 3.49 -10.05 20.34
C ASP A 63 3.85 -11.18 21.31
N GLU A 64 3.32 -11.14 22.54
CA GLU A 64 3.51 -12.19 23.55
C GLU A 64 2.93 -13.54 23.08
N TYR A 65 1.75 -13.53 22.44
CA TYR A 65 1.15 -14.72 21.84
C TYR A 65 2.07 -15.33 20.77
N ASN A 66 2.67 -14.52 19.91
CA ASN A 66 3.56 -14.98 18.85
C ASN A 66 4.90 -15.52 19.36
N MET A 67 5.40 -14.99 20.49
CA MET A 67 6.61 -15.52 21.14
C MET A 67 6.38 -16.95 21.65
N ILE A 68 5.17 -17.24 22.15
CA ILE A 68 4.80 -18.57 22.65
C ILE A 68 4.48 -19.50 21.46
N ASN A 69 3.73 -19.00 20.48
CA ASN A 69 3.22 -19.74 19.33
C ASN A 69 4.09 -19.52 18.07
N TRP A 70 5.41 -19.62 18.20
CA TRP A 70 6.37 -19.26 17.16
C TRP A 70 6.25 -20.03 15.84
N LYS A 71 5.59 -21.20 15.84
CA LYS A 71 5.33 -22.00 14.63
C LYS A 71 4.18 -21.45 13.79
N GLU A 72 3.20 -20.80 14.41
CA GLU A 72 1.98 -20.31 13.77
C GLU A 72 1.71 -18.90 14.28
N THR A 73 2.58 -17.97 13.89
CA THR A 73 2.44 -16.57 14.31
C THR A 73 1.26 -15.90 13.62
N VAL A 74 0.58 -15.03 14.36
CA VAL A 74 -0.55 -14.25 13.90
C VAL A 74 -0.10 -12.81 13.69
N SER A 75 -0.17 -12.34 12.44
CA SER A 75 0.09 -10.93 12.12
C SER A 75 -1.06 -10.05 12.63
N SER A 76 -0.76 -8.91 13.24
CA SER A 76 -1.83 -8.01 13.72
C SER A 76 -2.67 -7.47 12.56
N ILE A 77 -2.06 -7.27 11.39
CA ILE A 77 -2.74 -6.85 10.18
C ILE A 77 -3.76 -7.87 9.68
N SER A 78 -3.56 -9.18 9.88
CA SER A 78 -4.51 -10.19 9.42
C SER A 78 -5.84 -10.06 10.17
N THR A 79 -5.78 -9.77 11.48
CA THR A 79 -6.96 -9.46 12.29
C THR A 79 -7.61 -8.17 11.81
N LEU A 80 -6.83 -7.10 11.63
CA LEU A 80 -7.35 -5.80 11.21
C LEU A 80 -8.02 -5.84 9.83
N ARG A 81 -7.51 -6.64 8.89
CA ARG A 81 -8.08 -6.81 7.54
C ARG A 81 -9.44 -7.51 7.51
N THR A 82 -9.85 -8.14 8.62
CA THR A 82 -11.22 -8.66 8.75
C THR A 82 -12.26 -7.55 8.99
N HIS A 83 -11.81 -6.35 9.39
CA HIS A 83 -12.67 -5.22 9.73
C HIS A 83 -12.45 -3.99 8.83
N TYR A 84 -11.24 -3.83 8.29
CA TYR A 84 -10.86 -2.66 7.49
C TYR A 84 -10.28 -3.08 6.14
N SER A 85 -10.63 -2.36 5.07
CA SER A 85 -9.99 -2.54 3.77
C SER A 85 -8.55 -2.03 3.78
N ASP A 86 -7.73 -2.56 2.88
CA ASP A 86 -6.32 -2.18 2.72
C ASP A 86 -6.12 -0.66 2.55
N ASP A 87 -6.99 0.03 1.80
CA ASP A 87 -6.91 1.48 1.65
C ASP A 87 -7.23 2.24 2.93
N VAL A 88 -8.12 1.71 3.78
CA VAL A 88 -8.46 2.31 5.08
C VAL A 88 -7.29 2.12 6.04
N LEU A 89 -6.73 0.92 6.13
CA LEU A 89 -5.55 0.65 6.96
C LEU A 89 -4.34 1.49 6.55
N ALA A 90 -4.13 1.66 5.24
CA ALA A 90 -3.07 2.51 4.73
C ALA A 90 -3.30 4.00 5.07
N LYS A 91 -4.53 4.51 4.99
CA LYS A 91 -4.87 5.88 5.42
C LYS A 91 -4.70 6.07 6.93
N MET A 92 -5.10 5.07 7.73
CA MET A 92 -4.90 5.09 9.18
C MET A 92 -3.42 5.14 9.54
N SER A 93 -2.57 4.37 8.85
CA SER A 93 -1.11 4.45 8.99
C SER A 93 -0.57 5.85 8.64
N LEU A 94 -0.96 6.43 7.50
CA LEU A 94 -0.55 7.79 7.13
C LEU A 94 -1.01 8.87 8.11
N ALA A 95 -2.19 8.71 8.72
CA ALA A 95 -2.69 9.63 9.73
C ALA A 95 -1.89 9.49 11.04
N ALA A 96 -1.62 8.25 11.48
CA ALA A 96 -0.86 7.96 12.69
C ALA A 96 0.61 8.41 12.60
N ASP A 97 1.20 8.46 11.40
CA ASP A 97 2.59 8.88 11.20
C ASP A 97 2.79 10.39 11.46
N LYS A 98 1.72 11.18 11.37
CA LYS A 98 1.74 12.64 11.61
C LYS A 98 1.78 13.01 13.09
N THR A 99 1.58 12.05 14.00
CA THR A 99 1.53 12.31 15.44
C THR A 99 2.63 11.51 16.15
N PRO A 100 3.56 12.16 16.87
CA PRO A 100 4.70 11.49 17.50
C PRO A 100 4.31 10.30 18.40
N SER A 101 3.21 10.40 19.14
CA SER A 101 2.74 9.34 20.04
C SER A 101 2.22 8.09 19.31
N THR A 102 1.86 8.19 18.04
CA THR A 102 1.33 7.08 17.23
C THR A 102 2.25 6.65 16.09
N GLN A 103 3.41 7.29 15.94
CA GLN A 103 4.33 7.04 14.82
C GLN A 103 4.84 5.58 14.77
N ASN A 104 5.09 4.97 15.94
CA ASN A 104 5.50 3.56 15.99
C ASN A 104 4.39 2.62 15.50
N PHE A 105 3.11 2.95 15.74
CA PHE A 105 1.99 2.18 15.21
C PHE A 105 1.87 2.36 13.70
N ALA A 106 2.09 3.57 13.18
CA ALA A 106 2.12 3.82 11.75
C ALA A 106 3.16 2.95 11.04
N LYS A 107 4.39 2.93 11.57
CA LYS A 107 5.50 2.10 11.06
C LYS A 107 5.19 0.60 11.11
N ARG A 108 4.58 0.13 12.20
CA ARG A 108 4.15 -1.28 12.35
C ARG A 108 3.10 -1.64 11.29
N LEU A 109 2.00 -0.88 11.21
CA LEU A 109 0.93 -1.11 10.22
C LEU A 109 1.46 -1.10 8.79
N ARG A 110 2.31 -0.12 8.46
CA ARG A 110 2.95 -0.01 7.15
C ARG A 110 3.78 -1.26 6.85
N SER A 111 4.66 -1.65 7.76
CA SER A 111 5.53 -2.82 7.59
C SER A 111 4.74 -4.13 7.47
N GLU A 112 3.68 -4.30 8.26
CA GLU A 112 2.84 -5.49 8.20
C GLU A 112 1.99 -5.53 6.93
N LEU A 113 1.48 -4.40 6.42
CA LEU A 113 0.78 -4.34 5.12
C LEU A 113 1.71 -4.78 3.97
N LEU A 114 2.92 -4.24 3.91
CA LEU A 114 3.89 -4.60 2.87
C LEU A 114 4.23 -6.10 2.90
N ARG A 115 4.49 -6.61 4.10
CA ARG A 115 4.80 -8.03 4.32
C ARG A 115 3.63 -8.92 3.96
N GLU A 116 2.43 -8.60 4.40
CA GLU A 116 1.22 -9.36 4.11
C GLU A 116 0.94 -9.44 2.61
N TRP A 117 1.08 -8.33 1.88
CA TRP A 117 0.95 -8.35 0.41
C TRP A 117 2.03 -9.20 -0.25
N TYR A 118 3.27 -9.15 0.23
CA TYR A 118 4.38 -9.94 -0.30
C TYR A 118 4.21 -11.44 -0.01
N ASP A 119 3.97 -11.82 1.25
CA ASP A 119 3.86 -13.21 1.70
C ASP A 119 2.65 -13.91 1.06
N THR A 120 1.59 -13.15 0.75
CA THR A 120 0.40 -13.65 0.03
C THR A 120 0.43 -13.44 -1.48
N LEU A 121 1.63 -13.14 -2.03
CA LEU A 121 1.96 -13.04 -3.45
C LEU A 121 1.04 -12.07 -4.23
N LYS A 122 0.68 -10.93 -3.63
CA LYS A 122 -0.21 -9.97 -4.28
C LYS A 122 0.52 -9.23 -5.41
N PRO A 123 0.01 -9.27 -6.65
CA PRO A 123 0.67 -8.56 -7.74
C PRO A 123 0.49 -7.04 -7.58
N GLY A 124 1.41 -6.26 -8.13
CA GLY A 124 1.41 -4.80 -8.01
C GLY A 124 0.09 -4.14 -8.46
N ASP A 125 -0.57 -4.67 -9.50
CA ASP A 125 -1.86 -4.15 -9.98
C ASP A 125 -3.02 -4.47 -9.03
N PHE A 126 -2.95 -5.59 -8.30
CA PHE A 126 -3.89 -5.89 -7.23
C PHE A 126 -3.73 -4.89 -6.09
N VAL A 127 -2.49 -4.69 -5.59
CA VAL A 127 -2.23 -3.75 -4.48
C VAL A 127 -2.62 -2.32 -4.87
N PHE A 128 -2.37 -1.92 -6.11
CA PHE A 128 -2.79 -0.61 -6.64
C PHE A 128 -4.31 -0.39 -6.53
N LYS A 129 -5.10 -1.41 -6.91
CA LYS A 129 -6.57 -1.41 -6.79
C LYS A 129 -7.05 -1.53 -5.35
N ALA A 130 -6.35 -2.33 -4.52
CA ALA A 130 -6.65 -2.48 -3.10
C ALA A 130 -6.54 -1.12 -2.38
N LEU A 131 -5.57 -0.29 -2.77
CA LEU A 131 -5.37 1.09 -2.32
C LEU A 131 -6.30 2.12 -2.99
N LYS A 132 -7.25 1.68 -3.84
CA LYS A 132 -8.20 2.52 -4.59
C LYS A 132 -7.54 3.57 -5.49
N LEU A 133 -6.30 3.35 -5.93
CA LEU A 133 -5.57 4.28 -6.80
C LEU A 133 -6.12 4.27 -8.24
N ASP A 134 -6.66 3.14 -8.69
CA ASP A 134 -7.30 2.96 -10.00
C ASP A 134 -8.53 3.86 -10.22
N LYS A 135 -9.19 4.26 -9.13
CA LYS A 135 -10.34 5.18 -9.14
C LYS A 135 -9.95 6.64 -9.33
N THR A 136 -8.66 6.97 -9.21
CA THR A 136 -8.14 8.31 -9.50
C THR A 136 -7.54 8.30 -10.90
N THR A 137 -8.03 9.18 -11.79
CA THR A 137 -7.54 9.25 -13.17
C THR A 137 -6.30 10.13 -13.30
N SER A 138 -6.43 11.46 -13.22
CA SER A 138 -5.36 12.39 -13.61
C SER A 138 -4.33 12.70 -12.52
N LYS A 139 -4.69 12.55 -11.24
CA LYS A 139 -3.84 12.95 -10.09
C LYS A 139 -3.33 11.78 -9.26
N VAL A 140 -3.21 10.60 -9.87
CA VAL A 140 -2.88 9.37 -9.12
C VAL A 140 -1.50 9.43 -8.49
N PHE A 141 -0.52 10.02 -9.18
CA PHE A 141 0.86 10.15 -8.70
C PHE A 141 1.01 11.17 -7.56
N GLU A 142 0.03 12.05 -7.37
CA GLU A 142 -0.02 13.01 -6.26
C GLU A 142 -0.68 12.40 -5.01
N ARG A 143 -1.27 11.20 -5.10
CA ARG A 143 -1.97 10.60 -3.96
C ARG A 143 -0.96 10.11 -2.92
N PRO A 144 -1.18 10.39 -1.62
CA PRO A 144 -0.30 9.89 -0.56
C PRO A 144 -0.13 8.35 -0.58
N LEU A 145 -1.18 7.61 -0.95
CA LEU A 145 -1.14 6.15 -1.06
C LEU A 145 -0.31 5.65 -2.25
N PHE A 146 -0.02 6.49 -3.25
CA PHE A 146 0.87 6.12 -4.35
C PHE A 146 2.29 5.89 -3.85
N ALA A 147 2.76 6.66 -2.87
CA ALA A 147 4.07 6.46 -2.25
C ALA A 147 4.16 5.12 -1.52
N LEU A 148 3.09 4.69 -0.85
CA LEU A 148 3.02 3.36 -0.22
C LEU A 148 3.03 2.24 -1.28
N TRP A 149 2.31 2.43 -2.38
CA TRP A 149 2.35 1.47 -3.49
C TRP A 149 3.75 1.35 -4.11
N LYS A 150 4.44 2.48 -4.32
CA LYS A 150 5.84 2.49 -4.81
C LYS A 150 6.76 1.73 -3.85
N GLU A 151 6.65 1.99 -2.55
CA GLU A 151 7.42 1.28 -1.54
C GLU A 151 7.13 -0.23 -1.56
N TYR A 152 5.88 -0.66 -1.81
CA TYR A 152 5.59 -2.08 -2.01
C TYR A 152 6.35 -2.68 -3.19
N MET A 153 6.37 -1.98 -4.33
CA MET A 153 7.12 -2.44 -5.51
C MET A 153 8.62 -2.56 -5.22
N GLU A 154 9.18 -1.63 -4.44
CA GLU A 154 10.58 -1.65 -3.98
C GLU A 154 10.82 -2.78 -2.96
N PHE A 155 9.90 -2.97 -2.02
CA PHE A 155 9.95 -4.03 -1.00
C PHE A 155 10.01 -5.43 -1.62
N VAL A 156 9.22 -5.69 -2.66
CA VAL A 156 9.26 -6.96 -3.40
C VAL A 156 10.66 -7.21 -3.97
N SER A 157 11.26 -6.22 -4.61
CA SER A 157 12.62 -6.32 -5.17
C SER A 157 13.72 -6.45 -4.10
N LEU A 158 13.52 -5.85 -2.93
CA LEU A 158 14.42 -6.01 -1.79
C LEU A 158 14.35 -7.43 -1.20
N LYS A 159 13.18 -8.06 -1.21
CA LYS A 159 12.98 -9.43 -0.71
C LYS A 159 13.40 -10.51 -1.70
N ASP A 160 13.25 -10.25 -3.00
CA ASP A 160 13.71 -11.13 -4.06
C ASP A 160 14.53 -10.34 -5.10
N PRO A 161 15.88 -10.35 -5.01
CA PRO A 161 16.76 -9.60 -5.92
C PRO A 161 16.65 -9.97 -7.41
N ARG A 162 16.01 -11.10 -7.72
CA ARG A 162 15.71 -11.55 -9.09
C ARG A 162 14.57 -10.72 -9.69
N ILE A 163 13.68 -10.19 -8.87
CA ILE A 163 12.57 -9.34 -9.29
C ILE A 163 13.06 -7.90 -9.33
N LYS A 164 13.18 -7.31 -10.52
CA LYS A 164 13.47 -5.87 -10.65
C LYS A 164 12.20 -5.04 -10.47
N VAL A 165 12.36 -3.85 -9.90
CA VAL A 165 11.23 -2.91 -9.69
C VAL A 165 10.61 -2.58 -11.04
N ASN A 166 9.33 -2.87 -11.21
CA ASN A 166 8.59 -2.61 -12.44
C ASN A 166 7.21 -2.02 -12.15
N MET A 167 7.11 -0.69 -12.19
CA MET A 167 5.84 0.02 -12.03
C MET A 167 4.98 0.02 -13.30
N LEU A 168 5.61 -0.04 -14.49
CA LEU A 168 4.91 0.09 -15.77
C LEU A 168 3.92 -1.06 -16.01
N THR A 169 4.32 -2.31 -15.79
CA THR A 169 3.48 -3.48 -16.08
C THR A 169 2.18 -3.48 -15.26
N PRO A 170 2.21 -3.29 -13.93
CA PRO A 170 0.98 -3.08 -13.15
C PRO A 170 0.09 -1.96 -13.68
N LEU A 171 0.66 -0.80 -14.00
CA LEU A 171 -0.11 0.36 -14.48
C LEU A 171 -0.79 0.08 -15.83
N ILE A 172 -0.11 -0.65 -16.74
CA ILE A 172 -0.71 -1.12 -18.01
C ILE A 172 -1.88 -2.07 -17.74
N LYS A 173 -1.76 -3.01 -16.78
CA LYS A 173 -2.86 -3.92 -16.43
C LYS A 173 -4.07 -3.18 -15.83
N VAL A 174 -3.83 -2.08 -15.11
CA VAL A 174 -4.90 -1.28 -14.48
C VAL A 174 -5.61 -0.40 -15.50
N TYR A 175 -4.84 0.36 -16.30
CA TYR A 175 -5.39 1.42 -17.15
C TYR A 175 -5.50 1.04 -18.62
N GLY A 176 -4.71 0.09 -19.09
CA GLY A 176 -4.41 -0.10 -20.50
C GLY A 176 -3.45 0.96 -21.03
N GLU A 177 -2.69 0.63 -22.09
CA GLU A 177 -1.63 1.50 -22.62
C GLU A 177 -2.17 2.88 -23.05
N ARG A 178 -3.28 2.93 -23.77
CA ARG A 178 -3.88 4.20 -24.26
C ARG A 178 -4.24 5.16 -23.13
N LYS A 179 -4.94 4.68 -22.10
CA LYS A 179 -5.35 5.53 -20.98
C LYS A 179 -4.13 5.93 -20.15
N LEU A 180 -3.16 5.01 -19.99
CA LEU A 180 -1.93 5.29 -19.28
C LEU A 180 -1.13 6.42 -19.95
N VAL A 181 -1.00 6.44 -21.28
CA VAL A 181 -0.34 7.55 -22.01
C VAL A 181 -0.96 8.90 -21.63
N LYS A 182 -2.30 9.01 -21.67
CA LYS A 182 -3.00 10.25 -21.30
C LYS A 182 -2.74 10.67 -19.84
N ILE A 183 -2.74 9.71 -18.92
CA ILE A 183 -2.46 9.96 -17.50
C ILE A 183 -1.01 10.46 -17.33
N LEU A 184 -0.05 9.81 -17.99
CA LEU A 184 1.36 10.19 -17.93
C LEU A 184 1.61 11.57 -18.55
N THR A 185 1.04 11.89 -19.71
CA THR A 185 1.20 13.22 -20.31
C THR A 185 0.62 14.32 -19.41
N THR A 186 -0.50 14.06 -18.73
CA THR A 186 -1.03 15.02 -17.75
C THR A 186 -0.06 15.20 -16.59
N ALA A 187 0.50 14.11 -16.08
CA ALA A 187 1.44 14.12 -14.96
C ALA A 187 2.81 14.73 -15.30
N GLU A 188 3.24 14.64 -16.57
CA GLU A 188 4.47 15.24 -17.08
C GLU A 188 4.42 16.78 -17.00
N ASN A 189 3.23 17.37 -17.19
CA ASN A 189 3.01 18.81 -17.12
C ASN A 189 2.91 19.38 -15.68
N VAL A 190 3.00 18.52 -14.66
CA VAL A 190 2.92 18.93 -13.26
C VAL A 190 4.31 18.75 -12.61
N PRO A 191 4.93 19.81 -12.04
CA PRO A 191 6.30 19.74 -11.52
C PRO A 191 6.55 18.61 -10.52
N SER A 192 5.59 18.33 -9.62
CA SER A 192 5.72 17.28 -8.60
C SER A 192 5.65 15.86 -9.15
N THR A 193 5.13 15.66 -10.36
CA THR A 193 4.96 14.35 -10.99
C THR A 193 5.71 14.20 -12.31
N ASN A 194 6.40 15.25 -12.76
CA ASN A 194 7.13 15.29 -14.02
C ASN A 194 8.11 14.11 -14.15
N THR A 195 9.04 13.96 -13.18
CA THR A 195 10.08 12.92 -13.24
C THR A 195 9.50 11.50 -13.33
N ILE A 196 8.48 11.17 -12.54
CA ILE A 196 7.89 9.82 -12.60
C ILE A 196 7.13 9.59 -13.89
N ALA A 197 6.47 10.63 -14.42
CA ALA A 197 5.76 10.56 -15.68
C ALA A 197 6.71 10.32 -16.86
N THR A 198 7.79 11.10 -16.94
CA THR A 198 8.83 10.96 -17.98
C THR A 198 9.47 9.57 -17.94
N ASN A 199 9.88 9.09 -16.76
CA ASN A 199 10.48 7.75 -16.63
C ASN A 199 9.52 6.63 -17.07
N LEU A 200 8.21 6.74 -16.76
CA LEU A 200 7.21 5.75 -17.17
C LEU A 200 6.87 5.84 -18.66
N GLN A 201 6.92 7.04 -19.25
CA GLN A 201 6.78 7.26 -20.69
C GLN A 201 7.95 6.63 -21.45
N GLU A 202 9.19 6.88 -21.02
CA GLU A 202 10.40 6.27 -21.59
C GLU A 202 10.36 4.75 -21.48
N ALA A 203 9.98 4.20 -20.32
CA ALA A 203 9.82 2.77 -20.13
C ALA A 203 8.76 2.17 -21.08
N LEU A 204 7.66 2.89 -21.36
CA LEU A 204 6.63 2.46 -22.30
C LEU A 204 7.13 2.48 -23.75
N LEU A 205 7.86 3.53 -24.14
CA LEU A 205 8.51 3.63 -25.46
C LEU A 205 9.49 2.48 -25.67
N ASN A 206 10.42 2.29 -24.74
CA ASN A 206 11.42 1.21 -24.78
C ASN A 206 10.74 -0.16 -24.86
N ARG A 207 9.68 -0.38 -24.07
CA ARG A 207 8.90 -1.62 -24.17
C ARG A 207 8.32 -1.85 -25.57
N TRP A 208 7.84 -0.82 -26.25
CA TRP A 208 7.34 -0.98 -27.62
C TRP A 208 8.45 -1.21 -28.64
N LEU A 209 9.61 -0.57 -28.45
CA LEU A 209 10.80 -0.75 -29.29
C LEU A 209 11.39 -2.17 -29.14
N ASP A 210 11.57 -2.64 -27.91
CA ASP A 210 12.08 -3.98 -27.59
C ASP A 210 11.19 -5.08 -28.17
N ASN A 211 9.86 -4.86 -28.15
CA ASN A 211 8.89 -5.76 -28.74
C ASN A 211 8.70 -5.57 -30.26
N LYS A 212 9.48 -4.69 -30.90
CA LYS A 212 9.40 -4.36 -32.33
C LYS A 212 7.96 -4.10 -32.79
N LYS A 213 7.19 -3.39 -31.96
CA LYS A 213 5.78 -3.08 -32.25
C LYS A 213 5.76 -2.22 -33.52
N LYS A 214 4.93 -2.54 -34.51
CA LYS A 214 4.91 -1.73 -35.75
C LYS A 214 4.22 -0.39 -35.49
N PRO A 215 4.66 0.72 -36.12
CA PRO A 215 4.00 2.02 -35.98
C PRO A 215 2.48 1.97 -36.20
N GLU A 216 2.00 1.21 -37.20
CA GLU A 216 0.56 1.08 -37.49
C GLU A 216 -0.22 0.43 -36.34
N ALA A 217 0.42 -0.51 -35.63
CA ALA A 217 -0.17 -1.16 -34.46
C ALA A 217 -0.25 -0.17 -33.28
N VAL A 218 0.77 0.67 -33.08
CA VAL A 218 0.76 1.71 -32.03
C VAL A 218 -0.25 2.81 -32.36
N PHE A 219 -0.36 3.22 -33.63
CA PHE A 219 -1.37 4.15 -34.11
C PHE A 219 -2.78 3.66 -33.76
N SER A 220 -3.08 2.39 -34.08
CA SER A 220 -4.37 1.75 -33.80
C SER A 220 -4.63 1.59 -32.30
N LEU A 221 -3.62 1.19 -31.53
CA LEU A 221 -3.68 1.04 -30.08
C LEU A 221 -4.06 2.35 -29.37
N LEU A 222 -3.46 3.46 -29.80
CA LEU A 222 -3.69 4.77 -29.20
C LEU A 222 -4.98 5.43 -29.71
N ARG A 223 -5.55 4.94 -30.81
CA ARG A 223 -6.75 5.48 -31.48
C ARG A 223 -6.58 6.97 -31.80
N ILE A 224 -5.51 7.29 -32.54
CA ILE A 224 -5.13 8.66 -32.90
C ILE A 224 -5.73 9.14 -34.23
N GLU A 225 -6.53 8.29 -34.88
CA GLU A 225 -7.32 8.68 -36.05
C GLU A 225 -8.28 9.82 -35.70
N GLY A 226 -8.24 10.90 -36.47
CA GLY A 226 -9.12 12.06 -36.27
C GLY A 226 -8.86 12.87 -34.98
N THR A 227 -7.83 12.57 -34.19
CA THR A 227 -7.48 13.40 -33.01
C THR A 227 -6.92 14.75 -33.44
N ALA A 228 -6.88 15.72 -32.53
CA ALA A 228 -6.20 16.99 -32.76
C ALA A 228 -4.67 16.79 -32.84
N THR A 229 -3.96 17.74 -33.47
CA THR A 229 -2.48 17.71 -33.60
C THR A 229 -1.77 17.81 -32.25
N ASP A 230 -2.39 18.46 -31.28
CA ASP A 230 -1.92 18.63 -29.91
C ASP A 230 -2.42 17.53 -28.94
N ASP A 231 -3.12 16.49 -29.42
CA ASP A 231 -3.54 15.38 -28.56
C ASP A 231 -2.30 14.67 -27.99
N ALA A 232 -2.30 14.48 -26.67
CA ALA A 232 -1.24 13.80 -25.93
C ALA A 232 -0.81 12.46 -26.55
N SER A 233 -1.77 11.66 -27.04
CA SER A 233 -1.52 10.35 -27.62
C SER A 233 -0.87 10.47 -29.01
N ARG A 234 -1.17 11.54 -29.76
CA ARG A 234 -0.54 11.83 -31.05
C ARG A 234 0.91 12.29 -30.86
N LEU A 235 1.16 13.25 -29.96
CA LEU A 235 2.51 13.70 -29.65
C LEU A 235 3.39 12.54 -29.13
N PHE A 236 2.82 11.66 -28.30
CA PHE A 236 3.53 10.47 -27.83
C PHE A 236 3.82 9.47 -28.96
N TYR A 237 2.90 9.32 -29.91
CA TYR A 237 3.10 8.50 -31.10
C TYR A 237 4.18 9.04 -32.03
N GLU A 238 4.26 10.36 -32.20
CA GLU A 238 5.33 11.01 -32.98
C GLU A 238 6.72 10.73 -32.38
N LYS A 239 6.87 10.90 -31.06
CA LYS A 239 8.08 10.48 -30.33
C LYS A 239 8.43 9.01 -30.59
N TYR A 240 7.43 8.14 -30.62
CA TYR A 240 7.63 6.71 -30.89
C TYR A 240 8.10 6.43 -32.32
N ILE A 241 7.53 7.09 -33.33
CA ILE A 241 7.98 6.94 -34.73
C ILE A 241 9.44 7.34 -34.89
N GLU A 242 9.82 8.49 -34.32
CA GLU A 242 11.20 8.98 -34.39
C GLU A 242 12.18 7.97 -33.76
N ALA A 243 11.85 7.47 -32.57
CA ALA A 243 12.66 6.46 -31.89
C ALA A 243 12.71 5.13 -32.66
N PHE A 244 11.58 4.70 -33.25
CA PHE A 244 11.50 3.47 -34.05
C PHE A 244 12.38 3.54 -35.31
N LYS A 245 12.38 4.68 -36.00
CA LYS A 245 13.24 4.92 -37.17
C LYS A 245 14.73 4.90 -36.83
N ALA A 246 15.10 5.37 -35.63
CA ALA A 246 16.49 5.41 -35.20
C ALA A 246 17.11 4.02 -34.94
N ILE A 247 16.28 2.99 -34.76
CA ILE A 247 16.72 1.60 -34.47
C ILE A 247 16.36 0.58 -35.56
N SER A 248 15.69 1.03 -36.63
CA SER A 248 15.28 0.20 -37.77
C SER A 248 16.35 0.20 -38.85
#